data_AF-A0A7Y6XK11-F1
#
_entry.id   AF-A0A7Y6XK11-F1
#
_cell.length_a   1.000
_cell.length_b   1.000
_cell.length_c   1.000
_cell.angle_alpha   90.00
_cell.angle_beta   90.00
_cell.angle_gamma   90.00
#
_symmetry.space_group_name_H-M   'P 1'
#
loop_
_entity.id
_entity.type
_entity.pdbx_description
1 polymer ?
#
loop_
_entity_poly.entity_id
_entity_poly.type
_entity_poly.pdbx_seq_one_letter_code
_entity_poly.pdbx_strand_id
1 'polypeptide(L)'
;MAKGAVITFDLRPQTSDDYKTAYSILGKAGFTVATPNMTVFLPNTTVMGTIPEHWTAENLRDAVMTTFRNAGLVLTSILCGVVTDWAVMGDRVDYKAISP
;
A
#
# COMPACT_ATOMS: atom_id res chain seq x y z
N MET A 1 10.78 -13.87 6.24
CA MET A 1 10.67 -12.58 6.98
C MET A 1 9.48 -11.78 6.47
N ALA A 2 8.86 -10.93 7.31
CA ALA A 2 7.75 -10.07 6.87
C ALA A 2 8.20 -9.14 5.72
N LYS A 3 7.30 -8.88 4.77
CA LYS A 3 7.58 -8.04 3.59
C LYS A 3 6.95 -6.67 3.77
N GLY A 4 7.64 -5.62 3.32
CA GLY A 4 7.04 -4.29 3.23
C GLY A 4 5.91 -4.29 2.20
N ALA A 5 4.85 -3.53 2.47
CA ALA A 5 3.71 -3.39 1.58
C ALA A 5 3.21 -1.95 1.53
N VAL A 6 2.63 -1.59 0.39
CA VAL A 6 1.98 -0.31 0.13
C VAL A 6 0.56 -0.54 -0.35
N ILE A 7 -0.38 0.27 0.14
CA ILE A 7 -1.78 0.25 -0.29
C ILE A 7 -2.18 1.70 -0.59
N THR A 8 -2.78 1.93 -1.74
CA THR A 8 -3.47 3.19 -2.06
C THR A 8 -4.85 2.87 -2.61
N PHE A 9 -5.84 3.69 -2.27
CA PHE A 9 -7.24 3.37 -2.57
C PHE A 9 -8.10 4.62 -2.67
N ASP A 10 -9.22 4.51 -3.38
CA ASP A 10 -10.27 5.53 -3.45
C ASP A 10 -11.62 4.91 -3.12
N LEU A 11 -12.48 5.65 -2.41
CA LEU A 11 -13.82 5.21 -2.00
C LEU A 11 -14.93 5.96 -2.76
N ARG A 12 -16.18 5.48 -2.68
CA ARG A 12 -17.38 6.22 -3.09
C ARG A 12 -18.58 5.88 -2.19
N PRO A 13 -19.30 6.84 -1.60
CA PRO A 13 -18.99 8.27 -1.60
C PRO A 13 -17.63 8.54 -0.93
N GLN A 14 -17.00 9.64 -1.29
CA GLN A 14 -15.71 10.04 -0.70
C GLN A 14 -15.94 10.87 0.55
N THR A 15 -16.61 10.31 1.55
CA THR A 15 -16.85 11.05 2.80
C THR A 15 -15.64 10.94 3.74
N SER A 16 -15.46 11.94 4.60
CA SER A 16 -14.39 11.90 5.61
C SER A 16 -14.51 10.70 6.55
N ASP A 17 -15.75 10.28 6.85
CA ASP A 17 -16.00 9.18 7.79
C ASP A 17 -15.72 7.80 7.17
N ASP A 18 -15.92 7.65 5.86
CA ASP A 18 -15.52 6.45 5.12
C ASP A 18 -14.00 6.25 5.16
N TYR A 19 -13.24 7.33 4.91
CA TYR A 19 -11.78 7.28 4.99
C TYR A 19 -11.27 7.05 6.43
N LYS A 20 -11.89 7.66 7.46
CA LYS A 20 -11.54 7.35 8.86
C LYS A 20 -11.75 5.88 9.19
N THR A 21 -12.85 5.29 8.72
CA THR A 21 -13.16 3.87 8.90
C THR A 21 -12.11 3.00 8.21
N ALA A 22 -11.78 3.32 6.95
CA ALA A 22 -10.74 2.62 6.18
C ALA A 22 -9.37 2.67 6.89
N TYR A 23 -8.94 3.86 7.34
CA TYR A 23 -7.68 4.00 8.07
C TYR A 23 -7.69 3.30 9.43
N SER A 24 -8.83 3.24 10.12
CA SER A 24 -8.94 2.49 11.38
C SER A 24 -8.76 0.98 11.14
N ILE A 25 -9.37 0.45 10.09
CA ILE A 25 -9.23 -0.96 9.69
C ILE A 25 -7.76 -1.27 9.36
N LEU A 26 -7.16 -0.47 8.48
CA LEU A 26 -5.77 -0.65 8.04
C LEU A 26 -4.78 -0.45 9.20
N GLY A 27 -5.05 0.52 10.09
CA GLY A 27 -4.28 0.76 11.31
C GLY A 27 -4.27 -0.43 12.26
N LYS A 28 -5.41 -1.09 12.46
CA LYS A 28 -5.50 -2.34 13.24
C LYS A 28 -4.71 -3.49 12.61
N ALA A 29 -4.55 -3.46 11.29
CA ALA A 29 -3.73 -4.41 10.54
C ALA A 29 -2.23 -4.02 10.48
N GLY A 30 -1.82 -2.96 11.17
CA GLY A 30 -0.42 -2.53 11.24
C GLY A 30 0.05 -1.64 10.08
N PHE A 31 -0.86 -1.10 9.28
CA PHE A 31 -0.55 -0.10 8.26
C PHE A 31 -0.65 1.31 8.81
N THR A 32 0.25 2.19 8.38
CA THR A 32 0.30 3.60 8.77
C THR A 32 0.23 4.50 7.55
N VAL A 33 -0.37 5.68 7.71
CA VAL A 33 -0.43 6.67 6.63
C VAL A 33 1.00 7.08 6.25
N ALA A 34 1.31 6.95 4.97
CA ALA A 34 2.58 7.38 4.42
C ALA A 34 2.56 8.90 4.27
N THR A 35 3.39 9.62 5.03
CA THR A 35 3.63 11.04 4.75
C THR A 35 4.59 11.12 3.56
N PRO A 36 4.20 11.70 2.41
CA PRO A 36 5.07 11.75 1.23
C PRO A 36 6.33 12.58 1.57
N ASN A 37 7.50 11.95 1.58
CA ASN A 37 8.78 12.63 1.80
C ASN A 37 9.35 13.22 0.50
N MET A 38 8.51 13.84 -0.32
CA MET A 38 8.84 14.59 -1.56
C MET A 38 9.71 13.90 -2.63
N THR A 39 10.18 12.65 -2.42
CA THR A 39 11.06 11.92 -3.35
C THR A 39 10.24 11.05 -4.31
N VAL A 40 9.07 10.59 -3.87
CA VAL A 40 8.07 9.87 -4.67
C VAL A 40 6.70 10.47 -4.38
N PHE A 41 5.97 10.87 -5.42
CA PHE A 41 4.61 11.40 -5.27
C PHE A 41 3.65 10.22 -5.03
N LEU A 42 3.11 10.13 -3.82
CA LEU A 42 2.10 9.14 -3.45
C LEU A 42 0.76 9.85 -3.19
N PRO A 43 -0.38 9.27 -3.60
CA PRO A 43 -1.69 9.80 -3.23
C PRO A 43 -1.83 9.91 -1.70
N ASN A 44 -2.58 10.90 -1.23
CA ASN A 44 -2.83 11.11 0.21
C ASN A 44 -3.59 9.95 0.89
N THR A 45 -4.13 9.02 0.09
CA THR A 45 -4.80 7.80 0.53
C THR A 45 -3.85 6.61 0.69
N THR A 46 -2.54 6.85 0.59
CA THR A 46 -1.52 5.80 0.66
C THR A 46 -1.17 5.47 2.10
N VAL A 47 -1.15 4.17 2.40
CA VAL A 47 -0.64 3.60 3.65
C VAL A 47 0.49 2.61 3.35
N MET A 48 1.42 2.49 4.30
CA MET A 48 2.52 1.53 4.25
C MET A 48 2.52 0.66 5.50
N GLY A 49 3.01 -0.56 5.38
CA GLY A 49 3.04 -1.50 6.49
C GLY A 49 3.87 -2.74 6.16
N THR A 50 3.66 -3.79 6.93
CA THR A 50 4.28 -5.10 6.68
C THR A 50 3.22 -6.19 6.59
N ILE A 51 3.47 -7.18 5.76
CA ILE A 51 2.59 -8.34 5.55
C ILE A 51 3.36 -9.64 5.78
N PRO A 52 2.65 -10.77 6.02
CA PRO A 52 3.29 -12.08 6.10
C PRO A 52 4.09 -12.40 4.84
N GLU A 53 5.19 -13.14 4.98
CA GLU A 53 6.12 -13.43 3.89
C GLU A 53 5.48 -14.10 2.67
N HIS A 54 4.54 -15.00 2.91
CA HIS A 54 3.86 -15.78 1.88
C HIS A 54 2.77 -14.97 1.15
N TRP A 55 2.45 -13.75 1.61
CA TRP A 55 1.45 -12.91 0.94
C TRP A 55 2.03 -12.25 -0.29
N THR A 56 1.22 -12.23 -1.34
CA THR A 56 1.43 -11.47 -2.57
C THR A 56 0.62 -10.17 -2.55
N ALA A 57 0.87 -9.28 -3.51
CA ALA A 57 0.04 -8.09 -3.71
C ALA A 57 -1.43 -8.45 -3.96
N GLU A 58 -1.70 -9.57 -4.65
CA GLU A 58 -3.05 -10.06 -4.90
C GLU A 58 -3.75 -10.50 -3.61
N ASN A 59 -3.05 -11.28 -2.77
CA ASN A 59 -3.62 -11.69 -1.48
C ASN A 59 -3.94 -10.49 -0.59
N LEU A 60 -3.04 -9.49 -0.58
CA LEU A 60 -3.26 -8.25 0.16
C LEU A 60 -4.48 -7.50 -0.37
N ARG A 61 -4.58 -7.33 -1.70
CA ARG A 61 -5.71 -6.66 -2.34
C ARG A 61 -7.04 -7.33 -1.97
N ASP A 62 -7.11 -8.64 -2.11
CA ASP A 62 -8.36 -9.39 -1.87
C ASP A 62 -8.77 -9.33 -0.40
N ALA A 63 -7.81 -9.38 0.53
CA ALA A 63 -8.06 -9.21 1.96
C ALA A 63 -8.59 -7.81 2.29
N VAL A 64 -7.98 -6.76 1.72
CA VAL A 64 -8.42 -5.36 1.92
C VAL A 64 -9.81 -5.16 1.34
N MET A 65 -10.05 -5.60 0.10
CA MET A 65 -11.35 -5.49 -0.56
C MET A 65 -12.46 -6.18 0.24
N THR A 66 -12.20 -7.40 0.72
CA THR A 66 -13.15 -8.15 1.54
C THR A 66 -13.46 -7.42 2.83
N THR A 67 -12.43 -6.93 3.52
CA THR A 67 -12.59 -6.23 4.80
C THR A 67 -13.35 -4.91 4.63
N PHE A 68 -13.04 -4.15 3.59
CA PHE A 68 -13.71 -2.88 3.28
C PHE A 68 -15.18 -3.11 2.94
N ARG A 69 -15.46 -4.11 2.09
CA ARG A 69 -16.84 -4.49 1.76
C ARG A 69 -17.65 -4.89 2.99
N ASN A 70 -17.05 -5.69 3.87
CA ASN A 70 -17.70 -6.11 5.13
C ASN A 70 -17.97 -4.93 6.07
N ALA A 71 -17.17 -3.86 5.98
CA ALA A 71 -17.38 -2.61 6.70
C ALA A 71 -18.36 -1.64 6.00
N GLY A 72 -18.96 -2.02 4.86
CA GLY A 72 -19.86 -1.17 4.09
C GLY A 72 -19.16 -0.12 3.22
N LEU A 73 -17.83 -0.18 3.12
CA LEU A 73 -17.06 0.72 2.26
C LEU A 73 -17.12 0.24 0.82
N VAL A 74 -17.30 1.18 -0.12
CA VAL A 74 -17.32 0.89 -1.55
C VAL A 74 -16.05 1.45 -2.18
N LEU A 75 -15.17 0.55 -2.59
CA LEU A 75 -13.95 0.89 -3.31
C LEU A 75 -14.28 1.28 -4.76
N THR A 76 -13.65 2.34 -5.23
CA THR A 76 -13.64 2.72 -6.66
C THR A 76 -12.32 2.34 -7.32
N SER A 77 -11.21 2.48 -6.60
CA SER A 77 -9.89 2.08 -7.04
C SER A 77 -9.10 1.50 -5.85
N ILE A 78 -8.22 0.56 -6.13
CA ILE A 78 -7.23 0.08 -5.15
C ILE A 78 -5.98 -0.40 -5.88
N LEU A 79 -4.82 -0.03 -5.35
CA LEU A 79 -3.54 -0.58 -5.73
C LEU A 79 -2.85 -1.09 -4.46
N CYS A 80 -2.38 -2.33 -4.53
CA CYS A 80 -1.56 -2.95 -3.51
C CYS A 80 -0.22 -3.34 -4.13
N GLY A 81 0.87 -3.09 -3.43
CA GLY A 81 2.21 -3.48 -3.85
C GLY A 81 2.97 -4.09 -2.68
N VAL A 82 3.78 -5.10 -2.95
CA VAL A 82 4.73 -5.67 -1.98
C VAL A 82 6.12 -5.23 -2.40
N VAL A 83 6.98 -4.84 -1.45
CA VAL A 83 8.32 -4.30 -1.75
C VAL A 83 9.19 -5.28 -2.55
N THR A 84 8.94 -6.59 -2.42
CA THR A 84 9.59 -7.61 -3.27
C THR A 84 9.17 -7.54 -4.73
N ASP A 85 7.98 -7.03 -5.02
CA ASP A 85 7.47 -6.80 -6.38
C ASP A 85 8.07 -5.51 -6.97
N TRP A 86 8.57 -4.61 -6.11
CA TRP A 86 9.13 -3.30 -6.44
C TRP A 86 10.66 -3.30 -6.54
N ALA A 87 11.29 -4.47 -6.74
CA ALA A 87 12.75 -4.61 -6.89
C ALA A 87 13.36 -3.85 -8.09
N VAL A 88 12.61 -2.96 -8.76
CA VAL A 88 13.01 -2.14 -9.91
C VAL A 88 12.70 -0.65 -9.73
N MET A 89 12.51 -0.15 -8.50
CA MET A 89 12.64 1.31 -8.27
C MET A 89 14.12 1.64 -8.05
N GLY A 90 14.84 1.62 -9.18
CA GLY A 90 16.26 1.90 -9.34
C GLY A 90 17.00 0.71 -9.95
N ASP A 91 17.56 0.86 -11.15
CA ASP A 91 18.53 -0.11 -11.66
C ASP A 91 19.58 -0.40 -10.58
N ARG A 92 20.00 -1.66 -10.46
CA ARG A 92 21.13 -2.01 -9.61
C ARG A 92 22.37 -1.36 -10.23
N VAL A 93 22.70 -0.15 -9.79
CA VAL A 93 23.92 0.55 -10.20
C VAL A 93 25.11 -0.23 -9.65
N ASP A 94 25.77 -1.01 -10.50
CA ASP A 94 27.07 -1.57 -10.20
C ASP A 94 28.13 -0.47 -10.38
N TYR A 95 28.48 0.22 -9.30
CA TYR A 95 29.49 1.28 -9.31
C TYR A 95 30.88 0.79 -9.75
N LYS A 96 31.14 -0.52 -9.80
CA LYS A 96 32.39 -1.06 -10.37
C LYS A 96 32.39 -1.12 -11.89
N ALA A 97 31.23 -1.06 -12.54
CA ALA A 97 31.10 -0.98 -13.99
C ALA A 97 31.11 0.47 -14.52
N ILE A 98 31.11 1.46 -13.63
CA ILE A 98 31.14 2.90 -13.96
C ILE A 98 32.48 3.47 -13.50
N SER A 99 33.57 2.93 -14.05
CA SER A 99 34.86 3.63 -14.11
C SER A 99 35.14 3.92 -15.60
N PRO A 100 35.69 5.10 -15.92
CA PRO A 100 35.70 5.68 -17.26
C PRO A 100 36.44 4.83 -18.30
#